data_AF-A0A529HER3-F1
#
_entry.id   AF-A0A529HER3-F1
#
_cell.length_a   1.000
_cell.length_b   1.000
_cell.length_c   1.000
_cell.angle_alpha   90.00
_cell.angle_beta   90.00
_cell.angle_gamma   90.00
#
_symmetry.space_group_name_H-M   'P 1'
#
loop_
_entity.id
_entity.type
_entity.pdbx_description
1 polymer ?
#
loop_
_entity_poly.entity_id
_entity_poly.type
_entity_poly.pdbx_seq_one_letter_code
_entity_poly.pdbx_strand_id
1 'polypeptide(L)'
;MLRYVFRRLLTAIPTLFVIVTVAFFLIRVAPGGPFNQERGLSPEIRANLEAQFGLGDPLWLQYVHYLGNLLRGNFGPSYNMPDFTVTELFAKGLPISVQLGSSALLLALL
;
A
#
# COMPACT_ATOMS: atom_id res chain seq x y z
N MET A 1 11.43 -23.52 -19.13
CA MET A 1 11.33 -22.76 -17.86
C MET A 1 11.11 -21.27 -18.08
N LEU A 2 11.94 -20.54 -18.85
CA LEU A 2 11.80 -19.09 -19.05
C LEU A 2 10.42 -18.65 -19.61
N ARG A 3 9.91 -19.34 -20.64
CA ARG A 3 8.56 -19.11 -21.20
C ARG A 3 7.44 -19.33 -20.18
N TYR A 4 7.62 -20.27 -19.25
CA TYR A 4 6.66 -20.54 -18.18
C TYR A 4 6.68 -19.41 -17.14
N VAL A 5 7.87 -19.00 -16.69
CA VAL A 5 8.04 -17.87 -15.76
C VAL A 5 7.44 -16.59 -16.35
N PHE A 6 7.74 -16.29 -17.61
CA PHE A 6 7.21 -15.11 -18.29
C PHE A 6 5.67 -15.12 -18.38
N ARG A 7 5.08 -16.26 -18.79
CA ARG A 7 3.62 -16.42 -18.79
C ARG A 7 3.03 -16.24 -17.40
N ARG A 8 3.68 -16.77 -16.36
CA ARG A 8 3.24 -16.65 -14.97
C ARG A 8 3.29 -15.20 -14.48
N LEU A 9 4.34 -14.45 -14.82
CA LEU A 9 4.43 -13.01 -14.53
C LEU A 9 3.34 -12.23 -15.26
N LEU A 10 3.06 -12.53 -16.52
CA LEU A 10 1.97 -11.90 -17.26
C LEU A 10 0.61 -12.19 -16.63
N THR A 11 0.35 -13.42 -16.17
CA THR A 11 -0.90 -13.75 -15.45
C THR A 11 -0.98 -13.11 -14.07
N ALA A 12 0.15 -12.71 -13.47
CA ALA A 12 0.14 -12.01 -12.18
C ALA A 12 -0.35 -10.57 -12.32
N ILE A 13 -0.14 -9.91 -13.47
CA ILE A 13 -0.57 -8.53 -13.71
C ILE A 13 -2.08 -8.34 -13.49
N PRO A 14 -2.99 -9.07 -14.17
CA PRO A 14 -4.42 -8.90 -13.96
C PRO A 14 -4.85 -9.27 -12.53
N THR A 15 -4.24 -10.29 -11.93
CA THR A 15 -4.53 -10.70 -10.55
C THR A 15 -4.15 -9.61 -9.55
N LEU A 16 -2.95 -9.04 -9.67
CA LEU A 16 -2.49 -7.94 -8.83
C LEU A 16 -3.35 -6.69 -9.05
N PHE A 17 -3.71 -6.39 -10.30
CA PHE A 17 -4.61 -5.28 -10.60
C PHE A 17 -5.93 -5.44 -9.86
N VAL A 18 -6.60 -6.59 -9.94
CA VAL A 18 -7.85 -6.86 -9.22
C VAL A 18 -7.66 -6.72 -7.70
N ILE A 19 -6.60 -7.29 -7.13
CA ILE A 19 -6.33 -7.20 -5.69
C ILE A 19 -6.15 -5.74 -5.27
N VAL A 20 -5.36 -4.97 -6.01
CA VAL A 20 -5.09 -3.54 -5.74
C VAL A 20 -6.38 -2.71 -5.87
N THR A 21 -7.19 -2.94 -6.90
CA THR A 21 -8.49 -2.27 -7.07
C THR A 21 -9.42 -2.59 -5.91
N VAL A 22 -9.55 -3.86 -5.54
CA VAL A 22 -10.42 -4.30 -4.44
C VAL A 22 -9.93 -3.70 -3.12
N ALA A 23 -8.64 -3.81 -2.80
CA ALA A 23 -8.05 -3.23 -1.61
C ALA A 23 -8.27 -1.70 -1.55
N PHE A 24 -8.13 -1.02 -2.70
CA PHE A 24 -8.41 0.40 -2.81
C PHE A 24 -9.84 0.68 -2.36
N PHE A 25 -10.85 0.07 -2.97
CA PHE A 25 -12.25 0.36 -2.63
C PHE A 25 -12.65 -0.11 -1.23
N LEU A 26 -12.13 -1.26 -0.75
CA LEU A 26 -12.39 -1.76 0.59
C LEU A 26 -12.03 -0.75 1.66
N ILE A 27 -10.88 -0.08 1.54
CA ILE A 27 -10.45 0.95 2.51
C ILE A 27 -11.36 2.18 2.47
N ARG A 28 -11.94 2.55 1.31
CA ARG A 28 -12.86 3.70 1.20
C ARG A 28 -14.27 3.39 1.70
N VAL A 29 -14.67 2.13 1.65
CA VAL A 29 -15.98 1.68 2.15
C VAL A 29 -15.95 1.45 3.66
N ALA A 30 -14.78 1.14 4.22
CA ALA A 30 -14.63 0.94 5.65
C ALA A 30 -15.09 2.19 6.43
N PRO A 31 -15.89 2.03 7.51
CA PRO A 31 -16.31 3.15 8.32
C PRO A 31 -15.09 3.75 9.04
N GLY A 32 -14.77 5.00 8.70
CA GLY A 32 -13.62 5.70 9.27
C GLY A 32 -12.76 6.35 8.18
N GLY A 33 -11.75 7.11 8.62
CA GLY A 33 -10.75 7.74 7.74
C GLY A 33 -9.37 7.68 8.38
N PRO A 34 -8.29 7.87 7.61
CA PRO A 34 -6.91 7.78 8.11
C PRO A 34 -6.60 8.77 9.25
N PHE A 35 -7.44 9.81 9.42
CA PHE A 35 -7.29 10.84 10.44
C PHE A 35 -8.37 10.81 11.52
N ASN A 36 -9.18 9.76 11.59
CA ASN A 36 -10.13 9.56 12.68
C ASN A 36 -9.38 9.03 13.92
N GLN A 37 -8.63 9.91 14.59
CA GLN A 37 -7.96 9.62 15.86
C GLN A 37 -8.92 9.75 17.05
N GLU A 38 -8.63 9.03 18.15
CA GLU A 38 -9.43 9.04 19.39
C GLU A 38 -9.59 10.44 20.00
N ARG A 39 -8.63 11.33 19.78
CA ARG A 39 -8.77 12.77 20.03
C ARG A 39 -9.14 13.44 18.71
N GLY A 40 -10.42 13.75 18.52
CA GLY A 40 -10.92 14.35 17.29
C GLY A 40 -10.11 15.57 16.88
N LEU A 41 -9.63 15.59 15.63
CA LEU A 41 -8.99 16.76 15.04
C LEU A 41 -10.02 17.88 14.87
N SER A 42 -9.58 19.14 14.99
CA SER A 42 -10.44 20.26 14.62
C SER A 42 -10.82 20.16 13.13
N PRO A 43 -12.03 20.62 12.73
CA PRO A 43 -12.47 20.55 11.34
C PRO A 43 -11.48 21.18 10.36
N GLU A 44 -10.81 22.26 10.77
CA GLU A 44 -9.80 22.97 9.98
C GLU A 44 -8.53 22.15 9.77
N ILE A 45 -8.01 21.51 10.83
CA ILE A 45 -6.82 20.66 10.72
C ILE A 45 -7.14 19.44 9.84
N ARG A 46 -8.33 18.86 10.00
CA ARG A 46 -8.76 17.73 9.17
C ARG A 46 -8.85 18.13 7.69
N ALA A 47 -9.45 19.26 7.36
CA ALA A 47 -9.55 19.73 5.99
C ALA A 47 -8.17 19.99 5.35
N ASN A 48 -7.23 20.57 6.12
CA ASN A 48 -5.86 20.79 5.65
C ASN A 48 -5.12 19.47 5.38
N LEU A 49 -5.29 18.45 6.25
CA LEU A 49 -4.72 17.13 6.03
C LEU A 49 -5.39 16.44 4.82
N GLU A 50 -6.70 16.45 4.71
CA GLU A 50 -7.41 15.87 3.56
C GLU A 50 -6.96 16.51 2.24
N ALA A 51 -6.73 17.82 2.21
CA ALA A 51 -6.16 18.51 1.06
C ALA A 51 -4.70 18.10 0.79
N GLN A 52 -3.86 18.03 1.82
CA GLN A 52 -2.45 17.63 1.69
C GLN A 52 -2.29 16.21 1.14
N PHE A 53 -3.16 15.29 1.54
CA PHE A 53 -3.12 13.89 1.12
C PHE A 53 -4.01 13.59 -0.11
N GLY A 54 -4.64 14.61 -0.71
CA GLY A 54 -5.51 14.44 -1.89
C GLY A 54 -6.78 13.63 -1.62
N LEU A 55 -7.21 13.52 -0.36
CA LEU A 55 -8.42 12.77 0.03
C LEU A 55 -9.71 13.51 -0.35
N GLY A 56 -9.63 14.81 -0.65
CA GLY A 56 -10.74 15.62 -1.15
C GLY A 56 -11.01 15.49 -2.65
N ASP A 57 -10.11 14.85 -3.41
CA ASP A 57 -10.26 14.70 -4.87
C ASP A 57 -11.39 13.71 -5.22
N PRO A 58 -11.97 13.78 -6.44
CA PRO A 58 -12.86 12.74 -6.93
C PRO A 58 -12.22 11.34 -6.85
N LEU A 59 -13.00 10.33 -6.45
CA LEU A 59 -12.48 8.97 -6.20
C LEU A 59 -11.69 8.36 -7.37
N TRP A 60 -12.11 8.62 -8.61
CA TRP A 60 -11.41 8.13 -9.79
C TRP A 60 -10.01 8.75 -9.91
N LEU A 61 -9.84 10.02 -9.53
CA LEU A 61 -8.56 10.73 -9.58
C LEU A 61 -7.63 10.20 -8.50
N GLN A 62 -8.15 9.99 -7.29
CA GLN A 62 -7.42 9.31 -6.21
C GLN A 62 -6.93 7.92 -6.64
N TYR A 63 -7.77 7.17 -7.36
CA TYR A 63 -7.40 5.85 -7.88
C TYR A 63 -6.29 5.90 -8.92
N VAL A 64 -6.37 6.83 -9.88
CA VAL A 64 -5.33 7.01 -10.91
C VAL A 64 -4.00 7.45 -10.28
N HIS A 65 -4.03 8.39 -9.33
CA HIS A 65 -2.83 8.81 -8.58
C HIS A 65 -2.24 7.63 -7.80
N TYR A 66 -3.07 6.84 -7.11
CA TYR A 66 -2.64 5.67 -6.37
C TYR A 66 -1.97 4.62 -7.26
N LEU A 67 -2.58 4.27 -8.40
CA LEU A 67 -1.98 3.35 -9.37
C LEU A 67 -0.66 3.88 -9.94
N GLY A 68 -0.61 5.17 -10.30
CA GLY A 68 0.60 5.80 -10.84
C GLY A 68 1.76 5.78 -9.84
N ASN A 69 1.49 6.01 -8.56
CA ASN A 69 2.47 5.92 -7.50
C ASN A 69 2.94 4.48 -7.26
N LEU A 70 2.00 3.53 -7.23
CA LEU A 70 2.30 2.10 -7.05
C LEU A 70 3.23 1.56 -8.15
N LEU A 71 2.98 1.91 -9.41
CA LEU A 71 3.82 1.52 -10.54
C LEU A 71 5.24 2.09 -10.48
N ARG A 72 5.43 3.21 -9.77
CA ARG A 72 6.74 3.83 -9.52
C ARG A 72 7.43 3.31 -8.25
N GLY A 73 6.80 2.38 -7.53
CA GLY A 73 7.29 1.89 -6.23
C GLY A 73 7.12 2.90 -5.09
N ASN A 74 6.30 3.93 -5.28
CA ASN A 74 5.96 4.89 -4.25
C ASN A 74 4.65 4.45 -3.58
N PHE A 75 4.74 3.93 -2.36
CA PHE A 75 3.57 3.50 -1.58
C PHE A 75 2.94 4.63 -0.76
N GLY A 76 3.51 5.83 -0.83
CA GLY A 76 3.04 7.00 -0.12
C GLY A 76 3.51 7.08 1.35
N PRO A 77 3.14 8.17 2.03
CA PRO A 77 3.40 8.37 3.46
C PRO A 77 2.62 7.38 4.34
N SER A 78 3.14 7.10 5.53
CA SER A 78 2.40 6.34 6.53
C SER A 78 1.41 7.24 7.27
N TYR A 79 0.14 6.83 7.32
CA TYR A 79 -0.89 7.55 8.09
C TYR A 79 -0.72 7.38 9.61
N ASN A 80 -0.07 6.29 10.04
CA ASN A 80 0.14 6.00 11.46
C ASN A 80 1.51 6.48 11.98
N MET A 81 2.48 6.65 11.09
CA MET A 81 3.85 7.05 11.42
C MET A 81 4.26 8.22 10.53
N PRO A 82 3.90 9.47 10.90
CA PRO A 82 4.01 10.64 10.02
C PRO A 82 5.41 10.90 9.45
N ASP A 83 6.46 10.48 10.17
CA ASP A 83 7.85 10.70 9.78
C ASP A 83 8.38 9.68 8.75
N PHE A 84 7.58 8.67 8.40
CA PHE A 84 8.01 7.56 7.54
C PHE A 84 7.12 7.36 6.33
N THR A 85 7.74 6.96 5.22
CA THR A 85 7.00 6.43 4.08
C THR A 85 6.74 4.94 4.22
N VAL A 86 5.68 4.45 3.59
CA VAL A 86 5.40 3.00 3.54
C VAL A 86 6.56 2.27 2.87
N THR A 87 7.15 2.84 1.82
CA THR A 87 8.34 2.29 1.14
C THR A 87 9.51 2.10 2.10
N GLU A 88 9.81 3.08 2.95
CA GLU A 88 10.88 2.97 3.96
C GLU A 88 10.61 1.89 5.00
N LEU A 89 9.38 1.81 5.49
CA LEU A 89 8.99 0.77 6.45
C LEU A 89 9.15 -0.62 5.85
N PHE A 90 8.72 -0.79 4.59
CA PHE A 90 8.95 -2.03 3.84
C PHE A 90 10.44 -2.33 3.65
N ALA A 91 11.25 -1.34 3.27
CA ALA A 91 12.69 -1.52 3.08
C ALA A 91 13.41 -1.95 4.37
N LYS A 92 12.94 -1.48 5.53
CA LYS A 92 13.46 -1.91 6.84
C LYS A 92 13.01 -3.31 7.24
N GLY A 93 11.75 -3.68 6.97
CA GLY A 93 11.18 -4.97 7.37
C GLY A 93 11.48 -6.14 6.43
N LEU A 94 11.65 -5.86 5.14
CA LEU A 94 11.84 -6.88 4.10
C LEU A 94 13.07 -7.78 4.36
N PRO A 95 14.27 -7.27 4.71
CA PRO A 95 15.43 -8.13 4.95
C PRO A 95 15.21 -9.13 6.10
N ILE A 96 14.53 -8.69 7.16
CA ILE A 96 14.22 -9.53 8.33
C ILE A 96 13.27 -10.66 7.91
N SER A 97 12.22 -10.33 7.17
CA SER A 97 11.25 -11.31 6.68
C SER A 97 11.89 -12.31 5.71
N VAL A 98 12.78 -11.85 4.83
CA VAL A 98 13.55 -12.71 3.92
C VAL A 98 14.47 -13.65 4.69
N GLN A 99 15.18 -13.14 5.70
CA GLN A 99 16.07 -13.94 6.54
C GLN A 99 15.30 -15.04 7.29
N LEU A 100 14.16 -14.69 7.92
CA LEU A 100 13.34 -15.66 8.65
C LEU A 100 12.73 -16.70 7.71
N GLY A 101 12.16 -16.25 6.58
CA GLY A 101 11.56 -17.14 5.59
C GLY A 101 12.57 -18.08 4.96
N SER A 102 13.77 -17.59 4.61
CA SER A 102 14.83 -18.44 4.06
C SER A 102 15.35 -19.43 5.08
N SER A 103 15.55 -19.00 6.33
CA SER A 103 15.97 -19.90 7.43
C SER A 103 14.95 -21.01 7.68
N ALA A 104 13.66 -20.68 7.68
CA ALA A 104 12.59 -21.67 7.85
C ALA A 104 12.54 -22.67 6.69
N LEU A 105 12.69 -22.20 5.44
CA LEU A 105 12.76 -23.08 4.27
C LEU A 105 13.98 -23.99 4.30
N LEU A 106 15.13 -23.48 4.72
CA LEU A 106 16.34 -24.29 4.88
C LEU A 106 16.15 -25.38 5.94
N LEU A 107 15.57 -25.04 7.10
CA LEU A 107 15.27 -26.01 8.14
C LEU A 107 14.24 -27.06 7.69
N ALA A 108 13.24 -26.67 6.91
CA ALA A 108 12.23 -27.61 6.41
C ALA A 108 12.77 -28.60 5.36
N LEU A 109 13.90 -28.27 4.71
CA LEU A 109 14.57 -29.12 3.72
C LEU A 109 15.58 -30.08 4.35
N LEU A 110 16.01 -29.83 5.58
CA LEU A 110 16.91 -30.68 6.38
C LEU A 110 16.11 -31.77 7.10
#